data_AF-A0A3N5G0M8-F1
#
_entry.id   AF-A0A3N5G0M8-F1
#
_cell.length_a   1.000
_cell.length_b   1.000
_cell.length_c   1.000
_cell.angle_alpha   90.00
_cell.angle_beta   90.00
_cell.angle_gamma   90.00
#
_symmetry.space_group_name_H-M   'P 1'
#
loop_
_entity.id
_entity.type
_entity.pdbx_description
1 polymer ?
#
loop_
_entity_poly.entity_id
_entity_poly.type
_entity_poly.pdbx_seq_one_letter_code
_entity_poly.pdbx_strand_id
1 'polypeptide(L)'
;MAATLSAVQLSLYVGNLIPAPAPPSLVQALQSAKVTIGDKAPSGFELTFHAERYGMGTDDPLLAGGLLKPHNRVILVATINGIPRILIDGFITGHEYAPGAKLTVSGEDVSVKMDLFEVSIPWPFMVDTLVVAAVLAKYLLLGIMPIVVPSVRDLSIPLDHTPQQNSTDRAYVQQLAKENGYVFFIVPGPVVGTNMAYWGPPIRASVPPIFNGDQKALSVDMGPFTNVESLTFNYDTTGPTISYGMLDVCKLPPVPVAIAGTTRFPALASEPALG
;
A
#
# COMPACT_ATOMS: atom_id res chain seq x y z
N MET A 1 5.43 27.19 32.55
CA MET A 1 5.44 26.62 31.19
C MET A 1 5.46 25.11 31.33
N ALA A 2 4.39 24.43 30.91
CA ALA A 2 4.36 22.97 30.88
C ALA A 2 4.75 22.52 29.46
N ALA A 3 5.83 21.75 29.34
CA ALA A 3 6.15 21.08 28.09
C ALA A 3 5.26 19.83 27.99
N THR A 4 4.32 19.82 27.05
CA THR A 4 3.57 18.62 26.71
C THR A 4 4.47 17.71 25.88
N LEU A 5 5.04 16.68 26.50
CA LEU A 5 5.62 15.55 25.78
C LEU A 5 4.48 14.86 25.02
N SER A 6 4.54 14.87 23.69
CA SER A 6 3.63 14.07 22.86
C SER A 6 3.97 12.60 23.13
N ALA A 7 3.12 11.91 23.89
CA ALA A 7 3.30 10.48 24.13
C ALA A 7 2.93 9.74 22.84
N VAL A 8 3.92 9.14 22.20
CA VAL A 8 3.73 8.20 21.08
C VAL A 8 3.80 6.79 21.67
N GLN A 9 2.73 6.01 21.48
CA GLN A 9 2.70 4.61 21.87
C GLN A 9 2.56 3.74 20.64
N LEU A 10 3.48 2.79 20.45
CA LEU A 10 3.39 1.77 19.42
C LEU A 10 2.71 0.52 20.01
N SER A 11 1.70 0.00 19.31
CA SER A 11 1.07 -1.29 19.60
C SER A 11 1.32 -2.25 18.43
N LEU A 12 1.80 -3.44 18.76
CA LEU A 12 2.08 -4.52 17.81
C LEU A 12 1.02 -5.60 17.96
N TYR A 13 0.37 -5.97 16.86
CA TYR A 13 -0.48 -7.15 16.78
C TYR A 13 0.17 -8.17 15.86
N VAL A 14 0.15 -9.44 16.25
CA VAL A 14 0.76 -10.53 15.48
C VAL A 14 -0.09 -11.79 15.59
N GLY A 15 -0.13 -12.60 14.54
CA GLY A 15 -0.78 -13.91 14.61
C GLY A 15 -0.88 -14.62 13.26
N ASN A 16 -1.20 -15.91 13.28
CA ASN A 16 -1.49 -16.65 12.06
C ASN A 16 -2.91 -16.29 11.59
N LEU A 17 -3.01 -15.50 10.51
CA LEU A 17 -4.24 -14.96 9.92
C LEU A 17 -5.05 -13.99 10.81
N ILE A 18 -5.33 -14.38 12.06
CA ILE A 18 -6.04 -13.59 13.07
C ILE A 18 -4.99 -12.96 13.99
N PRO A 19 -4.79 -11.64 13.92
CA PRO A 19 -3.79 -10.96 14.73
C PRO A 19 -4.34 -10.68 16.14
N ALA A 20 -3.50 -10.87 17.15
CA ALA A 20 -3.79 -10.53 18.55
C ALA A 20 -2.68 -9.62 19.10
N PRO A 21 -2.91 -8.86 20.19
CA PRO A 21 -1.85 -8.08 20.81
C PRO A 21 -0.61 -8.95 21.07
N ALA A 22 0.56 -8.45 20.65
CA ALA A 22 1.80 -9.17 20.82
C ALA A 22 2.08 -9.46 22.31
N PRO A 23 2.64 -10.64 22.63
CA PRO A 23 2.99 -10.97 24.01
C PRO A 23 4.06 -10.00 24.54
N PRO A 24 4.09 -9.75 25.86
CA PRO A 24 5.05 -8.80 26.45
C PRO A 24 6.50 -9.06 26.09
N SER A 25 6.91 -10.32 25.97
CA SER A 25 8.27 -10.71 25.57
C SER A 25 8.65 -10.18 24.18
N LEU A 26 7.72 -10.23 23.22
CA LEU A 26 7.97 -9.75 21.87
C LEU A 26 8.01 -8.22 21.82
N VAL A 27 7.13 -7.55 22.58
CA VAL A 27 7.11 -6.08 22.67
C VAL A 27 8.38 -5.55 23.33
N GLN A 28 8.86 -6.21 24.39
CA GLN A 28 10.09 -5.83 25.07
C GLN A 28 11.34 -6.04 24.21
N ALA A 29 11.33 -7.05 23.34
CA ALA A 29 12.43 -7.30 22.42
C ALA A 29 12.45 -6.34 21.21
N LEU A 30 11.35 -5.66 20.90
CA LEU A 30 11.25 -4.76 19.75
C LEU A 30 12.12 -3.51 19.96
N GLN A 31 13.13 -3.33 19.12
CA GLN A 31 14.05 -2.18 19.15
C GLN A 31 13.62 -1.07 18.20
N SER A 32 13.13 -1.43 17.01
CA SER A 32 12.69 -0.45 16.02
C SER A 32 11.56 -1.01 15.15
N ALA A 33 10.72 -0.10 14.65
CA ALA A 33 9.71 -0.38 13.65
C ALA A 33 9.80 0.68 12.56
N LYS A 34 9.89 0.24 11.31
CA LYS A 34 9.89 1.09 10.12
C LYS A 34 8.73 0.68 9.23
N VAL A 35 7.96 1.66 8.80
CA VAL A 35 6.89 1.48 7.81
C VAL A 35 7.21 2.34 6.61
N THR A 36 7.12 1.75 5.42
CA THR A 36 7.34 2.43 4.14
C THR A 36 6.05 2.34 3.34
N ILE A 37 5.47 3.48 2.98
CA ILE A 37 4.26 3.55 2.16
C ILE A 37 4.68 3.90 0.74
N GLY A 38 4.33 3.05 -0.23
CA GLY A 38 4.67 3.22 -1.64
C GLY A 38 3.49 3.70 -2.49
N ASP A 39 3.75 4.61 -3.45
CA ASP A 39 2.79 4.97 -4.53
C ASP A 39 2.93 4.04 -5.76
N LYS A 40 4.10 3.40 -5.91
CA LYS A 40 4.43 2.55 -7.09
C LYS A 40 4.83 1.12 -6.72
N ALA A 41 4.99 0.84 -5.44
CA ALA A 41 5.35 -0.47 -4.90
C ALA A 41 4.45 -0.74 -3.69
N PRO A 42 4.24 -2.02 -3.31
CA PRO A 42 3.52 -2.36 -2.10
C PRO A 42 4.10 -1.65 -0.87
N SER A 43 3.23 -1.34 0.09
CA SER A 43 3.69 -0.83 1.38
C SER A 43 4.36 -1.95 2.16
N GLY A 44 5.40 -1.63 2.90
CA GLY A 44 6.20 -2.60 3.62
C GLY A 44 6.52 -2.18 5.03
N PHE A 45 6.93 -3.16 5.84
CA PHE A 45 7.42 -2.94 7.18
C PHE A 45 8.69 -3.71 7.46
N GLU A 46 9.46 -3.18 8.39
CA GLU A 46 10.64 -3.81 8.95
C GLU A 46 10.61 -3.63 10.47
N LEU A 47 10.75 -4.72 11.19
CA LEU A 47 10.82 -4.75 12.65
C LEU A 47 12.18 -5.31 13.05
N THR A 48 12.93 -4.58 13.88
CA THR A 48 14.17 -5.08 14.44
C THR A 48 13.96 -5.45 15.89
N PHE A 49 14.33 -6.68 16.25
CA PHE A 49 14.28 -7.22 17.60
C PHE A 49 15.67 -7.48 18.14
N HIS A 50 15.82 -7.34 19.45
CA HIS A 50 16.96 -7.87 20.19
C HIS A 50 16.82 -9.39 20.29
N ALA A 51 17.70 -10.11 19.62
CA ALA A 51 17.72 -11.56 19.54
C ALA A 51 18.68 -12.15 20.58
N GLU A 52 18.17 -12.73 21.66
CA GLU A 52 19.01 -13.43 22.63
C GLU A 52 19.31 -14.86 22.12
N ARG A 53 20.60 -15.23 22.10
CA ARG A 53 20.98 -16.63 21.89
C ARG A 53 20.73 -17.42 23.17
N TYR A 54 19.91 -18.47 23.09
CA TYR A 54 19.68 -19.36 24.22
C TYR A 54 20.71 -20.51 24.25
N GLY A 55 21.75 -20.36 25.08
CA GLY A 55 22.70 -21.44 25.40
C GLY A 55 23.46 -22.02 24.20
N MET A 56 23.70 -23.34 24.22
CA MET A 56 24.34 -24.11 23.12
C MET A 56 23.37 -24.43 21.95
N GLY A 57 22.12 -23.95 22.01
CA GLY A 57 21.12 -24.14 20.95
C GLY A 57 21.22 -23.10 19.85
N THR A 58 20.72 -23.43 18.66
CA THR A 58 20.69 -22.53 17.49
C THR A 58 19.45 -21.65 17.40
N ASP A 59 18.42 -21.93 18.20
CA ASP A 59 17.09 -21.38 17.98
C ASP A 59 16.80 -20.20 18.94
N ASP A 60 16.53 -19.03 18.35
CA ASP A 60 16.10 -17.83 19.06
C ASP A 60 14.70 -18.05 19.68
N PRO A 61 14.50 -17.80 21.00
CA PRO A 61 13.19 -17.87 21.65
C PRO A 61 12.08 -17.10 20.94
N LEU A 62 12.40 -15.98 20.28
CA LEU A 62 11.45 -15.17 19.51
C LEU A 62 10.91 -15.92 18.29
N LEU A 63 11.73 -16.76 17.65
CA LEU A 63 11.30 -17.62 16.55
C LEU A 63 10.68 -18.93 17.04
N ALA A 64 11.15 -19.47 18.18
CA ALA A 64 10.61 -20.70 18.75
C ALA A 64 9.10 -20.58 19.06
N GLY A 65 8.65 -19.39 19.47
CA GLY A 65 7.22 -19.09 19.68
C GLY A 65 6.38 -19.08 18.39
N GLY A 66 7.00 -19.11 17.22
CA GLY A 66 6.34 -19.24 15.92
C GLY A 66 5.55 -18.02 15.44
N LEU A 67 5.45 -16.95 16.25
CA LEU A 67 4.72 -15.72 15.93
C LEU A 67 5.40 -14.89 14.83
N LEU A 68 6.72 -14.99 14.68
CA LEU A 68 7.49 -14.28 13.66
C LEU A 68 7.74 -15.12 12.39
N LYS A 69 7.01 -16.21 12.19
CA LYS A 69 7.13 -17.03 10.97
C LYS A 69 6.61 -16.27 9.75
N PRO A 70 7.21 -16.47 8.56
CA PRO A 70 6.62 -16.01 7.31
C PRO A 70 5.15 -16.40 7.20
N HIS A 71 4.36 -15.54 6.57
CA HIS A 71 2.91 -15.62 6.44
C HIS A 71 2.08 -15.37 7.71
N ASN A 72 2.68 -15.13 8.86
CA ASN A 72 1.95 -14.53 9.98
C ASN A 72 1.65 -13.05 9.69
N ARG A 73 0.48 -12.62 10.13
CA ARG A 73 -0.03 -11.26 9.99
C ARG A 73 0.56 -10.37 11.06
N VAL A 74 0.92 -9.15 10.70
CA VAL A 74 1.45 -8.11 11.57
C VAL A 74 0.65 -6.84 11.33
N ILE A 75 0.20 -6.20 12.41
CA ILE A 75 -0.45 -4.89 12.36
C ILE A 75 0.26 -3.95 13.32
N LEU A 76 0.66 -2.79 12.82
CA LEU A 76 1.30 -1.74 13.61
C LEU A 76 0.32 -0.60 13.82
N VAL A 77 0.12 -0.20 15.08
CA VAL A 77 -0.76 0.91 15.46
C VAL A 77 0.06 1.92 16.25
N ALA A 78 0.11 3.16 15.77
CA ALA A 78 0.68 4.28 16.51
C ALA A 78 -0.45 5.10 17.14
N THR A 79 -0.42 5.23 18.46
CA THR A 79 -1.30 6.11 19.21
C THR A 79 -0.56 7.40 19.51
N ILE A 80 -1.01 8.50 18.91
CA ILE A 80 -0.41 9.83 19.07
C ILE A 80 -1.48 10.71 19.72
N ASN A 81 -1.17 11.29 20.89
CA ASN A 81 -2.13 12.10 21.66
C ASN A 81 -3.47 11.38 21.92
N GLY A 82 -3.40 10.07 22.21
CA GLY A 82 -4.58 9.24 22.48
C GLY A 82 -5.37 8.80 21.25
N ILE A 83 -4.98 9.22 20.04
CA ILE A 83 -5.66 8.85 18.80
C ILE A 83 -4.88 7.70 18.12
N PRO A 84 -5.45 6.48 18.04
CA PRO A 84 -4.80 5.36 17.36
C PRO A 84 -4.86 5.55 15.84
N ARG A 85 -3.74 5.28 15.17
CA ARG A 85 -3.61 5.24 13.71
C ARG A 85 -2.91 3.95 13.32
N ILE A 86 -3.57 3.15 12.48
CA ILE A 86 -2.96 1.94 11.93
C ILE A 86 -1.98 2.38 10.85
N LEU A 87 -0.70 2.03 11.04
CA LEU A 87 0.38 2.39 10.13
C LEU A 87 0.45 1.42 8.95
N ILE A 88 0.27 0.12 9.22
CA ILE A 88 0.28 -0.95 8.23
C ILE A 88 -0.39 -2.19 8.80
N ASP A 89 -1.00 -2.96 7.91
CA ASP A 89 -1.49 -4.31 8.12
C ASP A 89 -0.94 -5.18 6.99
N GLY A 90 -0.20 -6.21 7.35
CA GLY A 90 0.58 -6.97 6.38
C GLY A 90 0.97 -8.35 6.87
N PHE A 91 1.74 -9.06 6.05
CA PHE A 91 2.26 -10.38 6.37
C PHE A 91 3.78 -10.40 6.31
N ILE A 92 4.37 -11.17 7.23
CA ILE A 92 5.80 -11.41 7.25
C ILE A 92 6.20 -12.14 5.97
N THR A 93 7.20 -11.61 5.27
CA THR A 93 7.77 -12.20 4.04
C THR A 93 9.11 -12.86 4.31
N GLY A 94 9.86 -12.39 5.32
CA GLY A 94 11.15 -12.96 5.64
C GLY A 94 11.70 -12.51 6.98
N HIS A 95 12.82 -13.11 7.35
CA HIS A 95 13.63 -12.70 8.48
C HIS A 95 15.11 -12.77 8.13
N GLU A 96 15.91 -11.92 8.77
CA GLU A 96 17.35 -11.85 8.62
C GLU A 96 18.01 -11.77 10.00
N TYR A 97 19.08 -12.55 10.18
CA TYR A 97 19.91 -12.50 11.39
C TYR A 97 21.20 -11.77 11.11
N ALA A 98 21.41 -10.66 11.82
CA ALA A 98 22.65 -9.92 11.78
C ALA A 98 23.54 -10.26 13.00
N PRO A 99 24.88 -10.18 12.85
CA PRO A 99 25.80 -10.23 13.98
C PRO A 99 25.43 -9.19 15.06
N GLY A 100 25.60 -9.55 16.34
CA GLY A 100 25.27 -8.67 17.46
C GLY A 100 23.83 -8.78 17.97
N ALA A 101 23.25 -9.99 17.94
CA ALA A 101 21.96 -10.28 18.57
C ALA A 101 20.81 -9.44 17.99
N LYS A 102 20.73 -9.35 16.66
CA LYS A 102 19.65 -8.63 15.97
C LYS A 102 18.90 -9.54 15.01
N LEU A 103 17.59 -9.59 15.18
CA LEU A 103 16.65 -10.26 14.28
C LEU A 103 15.83 -9.19 13.58
N THR A 104 15.95 -9.11 12.25
CA THR A 104 15.13 -8.24 11.42
C THR A 104 14.02 -9.07 10.80
N VAL A 105 12.78 -8.63 10.94
CA VAL A 105 11.59 -9.23 10.33
C VAL A 105 11.03 -8.26 9.31
N SER A 106 10.94 -8.69 8.06
CA SER A 106 10.38 -7.90 6.98
C SER A 106 9.01 -8.42 6.58
N GLY A 107 8.18 -7.51 6.09
CA GLY A 107 6.90 -7.88 5.54
C GLY A 107 6.33 -6.81 4.63
N GLU A 108 5.24 -7.19 4.00
CA GLU A 108 4.54 -6.40 3.01
C GLU A 108 3.07 -6.32 3.40
N ASP A 109 2.35 -5.30 2.94
CA ASP A 109 0.93 -5.14 3.18
C ASP A 109 0.12 -6.37 2.73
N VAL A 110 -1.15 -6.43 3.15
CA VAL A 110 -2.03 -7.59 2.88
C VAL A 110 -2.15 -7.97 1.40
N SER A 111 -1.80 -7.09 0.45
CA SER A 111 -1.77 -7.42 -0.98
C SER A 111 -0.75 -8.50 -1.33
N VAL A 112 0.26 -8.78 -0.50
CA VAL A 112 1.21 -9.88 -0.72
C VAL A 112 0.52 -11.24 -0.83
N LYS A 113 -0.65 -11.42 -0.20
CA LYS A 113 -1.45 -12.64 -0.31
C LYS A 113 -2.06 -12.84 -1.70
N MET A 114 -2.15 -11.78 -2.49
CA MET A 114 -2.64 -11.81 -3.86
C MET A 114 -1.60 -12.33 -4.86
N ASP A 115 -0.34 -12.47 -4.44
CA ASP A 115 0.78 -12.92 -5.27
C ASP A 115 1.23 -14.37 -5.02
N LEU A 116 0.56 -15.08 -4.12
CA LEU A 116 0.99 -16.43 -3.75
C LEU A 116 0.75 -17.47 -4.86
N PHE A 117 -0.18 -17.22 -5.77
CA PHE A 117 -0.56 -18.15 -6.82
C PHE A 117 -0.76 -17.41 -8.14
N GLU A 118 -0.15 -17.95 -9.19
CA GLU A 118 -0.50 -17.60 -10.56
C GLU A 118 -1.69 -18.45 -11.02
N VAL A 119 -2.61 -17.82 -11.74
CA VAL A 119 -3.79 -18.50 -12.26
C VAL A 119 -3.95 -18.21 -13.75
N SER A 120 -4.54 -19.18 -14.46
CA SER A 120 -4.99 -19.04 -15.84
C SER A 120 -6.51 -19.18 -15.88
N ILE A 121 -7.23 -18.06 -15.80
CA ILE A 121 -8.69 -18.05 -15.68
C ILE A 121 -9.31 -17.12 -16.73
N PRO A 122 -10.28 -17.61 -17.53
CA PRO A 122 -11.07 -16.75 -18.41
C PRO A 122 -12.19 -16.05 -17.64
N TRP A 123 -12.48 -14.81 -18.01
CA TRP A 123 -13.54 -13.98 -17.43
C TRP A 123 -14.58 -13.63 -18.51
N PRO A 124 -15.42 -14.59 -18.93
CA PRO A 124 -16.35 -14.40 -20.05
C PRO A 124 -17.43 -13.36 -19.71
N PHE A 125 -17.69 -12.45 -20.65
CA PHE A 125 -18.73 -11.43 -20.55
C PHE A 125 -18.60 -10.48 -19.35
N MET A 126 -17.39 -10.30 -18.81
CA MET A 126 -17.13 -9.38 -17.70
C MET A 126 -16.31 -8.17 -18.17
N VAL A 127 -16.73 -6.99 -17.72
CA VAL A 127 -15.93 -5.75 -17.83
C VAL A 127 -14.85 -5.72 -16.75
N ASP A 128 -13.83 -4.88 -16.94
CA ASP A 128 -12.65 -4.81 -16.07
C ASP A 128 -13.04 -4.63 -14.59
N THR A 129 -14.04 -3.80 -14.29
CA THR A 129 -14.49 -3.60 -12.91
C THR A 129 -15.15 -4.80 -12.26
N LEU A 130 -15.92 -5.59 -13.02
CA LEU A 130 -16.51 -6.82 -12.51
C LEU A 130 -15.41 -7.86 -12.23
N VAL A 131 -14.42 -7.94 -13.11
CA VAL A 131 -13.25 -8.81 -12.94
C VAL A 131 -12.48 -8.43 -11.68
N VAL A 132 -12.14 -7.14 -11.52
CA VAL A 132 -11.42 -6.65 -10.35
C VAL A 132 -12.21 -6.90 -9.05
N ALA A 133 -13.52 -6.61 -9.05
CA ALA A 133 -14.36 -6.86 -7.88
C ALA A 133 -14.40 -8.35 -7.52
N ALA A 134 -14.52 -9.25 -8.51
CA ALA A 134 -14.53 -10.68 -8.31
C ALA A 134 -13.18 -11.21 -7.78
N VAL A 135 -12.06 -10.70 -8.29
CA VAL A 135 -10.71 -11.03 -7.79
C VAL A 135 -10.56 -10.58 -6.34
N LEU A 136 -10.91 -9.34 -6.01
CA LEU A 136 -10.79 -8.80 -4.66
C LEU A 136 -11.71 -9.49 -3.65
N ALA A 137 -12.89 -9.98 -4.08
CA ALA A 137 -13.83 -10.70 -3.23
C ALA A 137 -13.21 -11.96 -2.58
N LYS A 138 -12.21 -12.59 -3.21
CA LYS A 138 -11.48 -13.75 -2.65
C LYS A 138 -10.77 -13.41 -1.33
N TYR A 139 -10.45 -12.13 -1.11
CA TYR A 139 -9.65 -11.66 0.02
C TYR A 139 -10.47 -10.96 1.12
N LEU A 140 -11.81 -11.02 1.05
CA LEU A 140 -12.70 -10.46 2.09
C LEU A 140 -12.41 -11.03 3.49
N LEU A 141 -12.04 -12.32 3.58
CA LEU A 141 -11.68 -12.95 4.86
C LEU A 141 -10.37 -12.42 5.46
N LEU A 142 -9.53 -11.75 4.66
CA LEU A 142 -8.37 -10.99 5.15
C LEU A 142 -8.76 -9.59 5.63
N GLY A 143 -10.04 -9.23 5.56
CA GLY A 143 -10.55 -7.90 5.87
C GLY A 143 -10.31 -6.88 4.77
N ILE A 144 -10.02 -7.31 3.53
CA ILE A 144 -9.83 -6.41 2.38
C ILE A 144 -11.19 -6.05 1.79
N MET A 145 -11.62 -4.80 1.97
CA MET A 145 -12.86 -4.26 1.40
C MET A 145 -12.57 -3.58 0.05
N PRO A 146 -13.19 -4.04 -1.05
CA PRO A 146 -12.94 -3.47 -2.38
C PRO A 146 -13.66 -2.13 -2.56
N ILE A 147 -12.95 -1.17 -3.14
CA ILE A 147 -13.49 0.09 -3.66
C ILE A 147 -13.07 0.17 -5.13
N VAL A 148 -13.98 -0.22 -6.00
CA VAL A 148 -13.76 -0.33 -7.44
C VAL A 148 -14.59 0.74 -8.13
N VAL A 149 -13.92 1.70 -8.75
CA VAL A 149 -14.56 2.80 -9.48
C VAL A 149 -14.82 2.35 -10.92
N PRO A 150 -16.06 2.45 -11.46
CA PRO A 150 -16.36 2.22 -12.87
C PRO A 150 -15.42 2.99 -13.81
N SER A 151 -14.97 2.34 -14.87
CA SER A 151 -14.15 2.96 -15.91
C SER A 151 -14.97 3.34 -17.14
N VAL A 152 -14.43 4.22 -17.98
CA VAL A 152 -15.03 4.50 -19.30
C VAL A 152 -14.92 3.31 -20.25
N ARG A 153 -14.01 2.37 -20.01
CA ARG A 153 -13.90 1.11 -20.78
C ARG A 153 -15.03 0.14 -20.45
N ASP A 154 -15.65 0.28 -19.27
CA ASP A 154 -16.80 -0.56 -18.86
C ASP A 154 -18.10 -0.22 -19.60
N LEU A 155 -18.14 0.84 -20.42
CA LEU A 155 -19.30 1.20 -21.22
C LEU A 155 -19.65 0.16 -22.30
N SER A 156 -18.75 -0.79 -22.57
CA SER A 156 -18.98 -1.88 -23.53
C SER A 156 -18.48 -3.20 -22.95
N ILE A 157 -19.36 -4.20 -22.94
CA ILE A 157 -18.99 -5.56 -22.58
C ILE A 157 -18.11 -6.17 -23.69
N PRO A 158 -17.05 -6.93 -23.36
CA PRO A 158 -16.21 -7.58 -24.36
C PRO A 158 -16.96 -8.77 -24.97
N LEU A 159 -17.52 -8.59 -26.17
CA LEU A 159 -18.22 -9.63 -26.93
C LEU A 159 -17.31 -10.34 -27.95
N ASP A 160 -16.33 -9.62 -28.48
CA ASP A 160 -15.43 -10.12 -29.54
C ASP A 160 -14.19 -10.84 -28.98
N HIS A 161 -13.95 -10.76 -27.67
CA HIS A 161 -12.88 -11.47 -26.98
C HIS A 161 -13.29 -11.78 -25.54
N THR A 162 -12.63 -12.75 -24.92
CA THR A 162 -12.79 -13.04 -23.49
C THR A 162 -11.53 -12.59 -22.75
N PRO A 163 -11.62 -11.68 -21.76
CA PRO A 163 -10.48 -11.37 -20.90
C PRO A 163 -9.95 -12.63 -20.23
N GLN A 164 -8.64 -12.78 -20.21
CA GLN A 164 -7.97 -13.93 -19.59
C GLN A 164 -6.90 -13.44 -18.63
N GLN A 165 -6.98 -13.88 -17.38
CA GLN A 165 -5.93 -13.73 -16.41
C GLN A 165 -4.89 -14.83 -16.62
N ASN A 166 -3.62 -14.47 -16.76
CA ASN A 166 -2.47 -15.38 -16.85
C ASN A 166 -1.34 -14.92 -15.93
N SER A 167 -1.67 -14.53 -14.71
CA SER A 167 -0.75 -13.97 -13.72
C SER A 167 -1.35 -14.10 -12.32
N THR A 168 -0.66 -13.60 -11.32
CA THR A 168 -1.20 -13.48 -9.95
C THR A 168 -2.40 -12.52 -9.90
N ASP A 169 -3.20 -12.63 -8.86
CA ASP A 169 -4.36 -11.75 -8.67
C ASP A 169 -3.94 -10.27 -8.54
N ARG A 170 -2.82 -9.98 -7.86
CA ARG A 170 -2.31 -8.61 -7.76
C ARG A 170 -1.84 -8.06 -9.10
N ALA A 171 -1.01 -8.84 -9.80
CA ALA A 171 -0.43 -8.43 -11.07
C ALA A 171 -1.52 -8.15 -12.09
N TYR A 172 -2.57 -8.99 -12.13
CA TYR A 172 -3.68 -8.80 -13.03
C TYR A 172 -4.51 -7.56 -12.70
N VAL A 173 -4.85 -7.33 -11.42
CA VAL A 173 -5.57 -6.12 -10.99
C VAL A 173 -4.77 -4.85 -11.29
N GLN A 174 -3.45 -4.88 -11.10
CA GLN A 174 -2.54 -3.77 -11.46
C GLN A 174 -2.45 -3.56 -12.98
N GLN A 175 -2.45 -4.64 -13.77
CA GLN A 175 -2.50 -4.56 -15.22
C GLN A 175 -3.78 -3.86 -15.68
N LEU A 176 -4.94 -4.33 -15.20
CA LEU A 176 -6.24 -3.71 -15.51
C LEU A 176 -6.28 -2.24 -15.06
N ALA A 177 -5.70 -1.91 -13.90
CA ALA A 177 -5.59 -0.52 -13.47
C ALA A 177 -4.80 0.31 -14.49
N LYS A 178 -3.62 -0.15 -14.89
CA LYS A 178 -2.76 0.54 -15.88
C LYS A 178 -3.48 0.75 -17.22
N GLU A 179 -4.20 -0.26 -17.69
CA GLU A 179 -4.98 -0.22 -18.93
C GLU A 179 -6.14 0.80 -18.89
N ASN A 180 -6.64 1.11 -17.69
CA ASN A 180 -7.68 2.10 -17.45
C ASN A 180 -7.12 3.48 -17.04
N GLY A 181 -5.80 3.66 -16.97
CA GLY A 181 -5.18 4.87 -16.42
C GLY A 181 -5.44 5.06 -14.92
N TYR A 182 -5.72 3.98 -14.22
CA TYR A 182 -6.05 3.88 -12.80
C TYR A 182 -4.84 3.45 -11.97
N VAL A 183 -5.00 3.48 -10.65
CA VAL A 183 -4.06 2.92 -9.67
C VAL A 183 -4.74 1.84 -8.85
N PHE A 184 -3.93 0.91 -8.36
CA PHE A 184 -4.34 -0.09 -7.37
C PHE A 184 -3.42 -0.01 -6.16
N PHE A 185 -4.00 0.15 -4.97
CA PHE A 185 -3.28 0.10 -3.70
C PHE A 185 -4.20 -0.34 -2.56
N ILE A 186 -3.61 -0.78 -1.46
CA ILE A 186 -4.34 -1.12 -0.23
C ILE A 186 -3.90 -0.16 0.87
N VAL A 187 -4.87 0.36 1.63
CA VAL A 187 -4.60 1.09 2.87
C VAL A 187 -5.27 0.41 4.07
N PRO A 188 -4.69 0.53 5.27
CA PRO A 188 -5.37 0.10 6.49
C PRO A 188 -6.68 0.86 6.71
N GLY A 189 -7.72 0.14 7.12
CA GLY A 189 -9.00 0.72 7.53
C GLY A 189 -8.95 1.31 8.94
N PRO A 190 -10.07 1.86 9.44
CA PRO A 190 -10.13 2.48 10.77
C PRO A 190 -10.10 1.47 11.94
N VAL A 191 -10.34 0.19 11.65
CA VAL A 191 -10.37 -0.90 12.64
C VAL A 191 -9.25 -1.89 12.37
N VAL A 192 -8.58 -2.35 13.42
CA VAL A 192 -7.50 -3.35 13.32
C VAL A 192 -8.00 -4.59 12.57
N GLY A 193 -7.27 -4.99 11.53
CA GLY A 193 -7.60 -6.14 10.69
C GLY A 193 -8.52 -5.81 9.50
N THR A 194 -9.00 -4.57 9.38
CA THR A 194 -9.74 -4.10 8.20
C THR A 194 -8.82 -3.31 7.28
N ASN A 195 -9.02 -3.47 5.97
CA ASN A 195 -8.23 -2.86 4.91
C ASN A 195 -9.15 -2.43 3.77
N MET A 196 -8.70 -1.48 2.97
CA MET A 196 -9.45 -0.95 1.84
C MET A 196 -8.60 -1.07 0.58
N ALA A 197 -9.06 -1.86 -0.39
CA ALA A 197 -8.41 -2.03 -1.68
C ALA A 197 -9.03 -1.06 -2.68
N TYR A 198 -8.30 -0.02 -3.04
CA TYR A 198 -8.75 0.98 -4.00
C TYR A 198 -8.30 0.60 -5.41
N TRP A 199 -9.25 0.61 -6.34
CA TRP A 199 -9.01 0.49 -7.77
C TRP A 199 -9.79 1.61 -8.47
N GLY A 200 -9.08 2.60 -9.00
CA GLY A 200 -9.71 3.81 -9.53
C GLY A 200 -8.70 4.85 -10.02
N PRO A 201 -9.17 6.03 -10.48
CA PRO A 201 -8.29 7.12 -10.86
C PRO A 201 -7.31 7.50 -9.74
N PRO A 202 -6.08 7.94 -10.05
CA PRO A 202 -5.13 8.36 -9.02
C PRO A 202 -5.69 9.53 -8.19
N ILE A 203 -5.76 9.35 -6.87
CA ILE A 203 -6.17 10.39 -5.92
C ILE A 203 -4.94 11.09 -5.34
N ARG A 204 -4.92 12.44 -5.30
CA ARG A 204 -3.77 13.22 -4.76
C ARG A 204 -4.06 14.00 -3.47
N ALA A 205 -5.31 14.14 -3.04
CA ALA A 205 -5.66 14.86 -1.82
C ALA A 205 -6.95 14.31 -1.21
N SER A 206 -6.92 14.02 0.10
CA SER A 206 -8.03 13.99 1.09
C SER A 206 -9.44 13.55 0.68
N VAL A 207 -9.60 12.83 -0.43
CA VAL A 207 -10.88 12.43 -0.97
C VAL A 207 -10.79 11.01 -1.55
N PRO A 208 -11.69 10.11 -1.14
CA PRO A 208 -12.65 10.28 -0.04
C PRO A 208 -11.97 10.36 1.35
N PRO A 209 -12.59 11.05 2.34
CA PRO A 209 -12.11 11.13 3.74
C PRO A 209 -11.83 9.77 4.40
N ILE A 210 -12.35 8.71 3.77
CA ILE A 210 -12.17 7.32 4.18
C ILE A 210 -10.71 6.85 4.09
N PHE A 211 -9.89 7.43 3.19
CA PHE A 211 -8.53 6.95 2.93
C PHE A 211 -7.46 7.72 3.70
N ASN A 212 -7.71 9.00 4.00
CA ASN A 212 -6.85 9.81 4.84
C ASN A 212 -7.66 10.99 5.40
N GLY A 213 -7.51 11.26 6.70
CA GLY A 213 -7.97 12.50 7.30
C GLY A 213 -7.20 13.71 6.77
N ASP A 214 -7.61 14.92 7.19
CA ASP A 214 -7.05 16.20 6.75
C ASP A 214 -5.52 16.18 6.59
N GLN A 215 -5.05 16.20 5.35
CA GLN A 215 -3.63 16.33 5.04
C GLN A 215 -3.21 17.76 5.38
N LYS A 216 -2.48 17.91 6.49
CA LYS A 216 -1.93 19.21 6.88
C LYS A 216 -0.85 19.67 5.91
N ALA A 217 -0.79 20.97 5.67
CA ALA A 217 0.29 21.57 4.90
C ALA A 217 1.64 21.28 5.55
N LEU A 218 2.65 20.95 4.75
CA LEU A 218 4.05 20.89 5.19
C LEU A 218 4.58 22.32 5.29
N SER A 219 5.11 22.69 6.45
CA SER A 219 5.62 24.03 6.76
C SER A 219 7.07 23.95 7.23
N VAL A 220 7.91 24.75 6.60
CA VAL A 220 9.34 24.94 6.94
C VAL A 220 9.56 26.43 7.19
N ASP A 221 10.44 26.77 8.13
CA ASP A 221 10.78 28.16 8.51
C ASP A 221 9.59 29.05 8.96
N MET A 222 8.50 28.43 9.43
CA MET A 222 7.34 29.14 10.00
C MET A 222 7.43 29.30 11.53
N GLY A 223 8.65 29.30 12.09
CA GLY A 223 8.90 29.39 13.52
C GLY A 223 8.19 28.28 14.30
N PRO A 224 7.33 28.60 15.30
CA PRO A 224 6.57 27.60 16.04
C PRO A 224 5.59 26.76 15.21
N PHE A 225 5.28 27.19 13.98
CA PHE A 225 4.38 26.48 13.07
C PHE A 225 5.12 25.58 12.07
N THR A 226 6.45 25.52 12.11
CA THR A 226 7.25 24.55 11.34
C THR A 226 6.89 23.13 11.77
N ASN A 227 6.54 22.27 10.81
CA ASN A 227 6.22 20.87 11.05
C ASN A 227 7.10 19.87 10.27
N VAL A 228 8.01 20.37 9.44
CA VAL A 228 8.99 19.57 8.70
C VAL A 228 10.40 20.11 8.95
N GLU A 229 11.36 19.21 9.10
CA GLU A 229 12.78 19.55 9.31
C GLU A 229 13.53 19.85 8.00
N SER A 230 13.18 19.17 6.90
CA SER A 230 13.79 19.39 5.59
C SER A 230 12.82 19.08 4.45
N LEU A 231 12.89 19.87 3.37
CA LEU A 231 12.15 19.66 2.13
C LEU A 231 13.14 19.66 0.97
N THR A 232 13.06 18.63 0.13
CA THR A 232 13.89 18.51 -1.07
C THR A 232 12.98 18.41 -2.28
N PHE A 233 13.19 19.30 -3.24
CA PHE A 233 12.46 19.31 -4.51
C PHE A 233 13.40 18.93 -5.64
N ASN A 234 12.94 18.08 -6.54
CA ASN A 234 13.64 17.74 -7.77
C ASN A 234 12.66 17.88 -8.94
N TYR A 235 13.09 18.56 -9.99
CA TYR A 235 12.34 18.74 -11.22
C TYR A 235 13.08 18.05 -12.36
N ASP A 236 12.44 17.03 -12.93
CA ASP A 236 12.99 16.26 -14.06
C ASP A 236 12.33 16.72 -15.37
N THR A 237 13.14 17.27 -16.28
CA THR A 237 12.72 17.75 -17.60
C THR A 237 12.69 16.67 -18.67
N THR A 238 13.18 15.46 -18.37
CA THR A 238 13.36 14.40 -19.37
C THR A 238 12.10 13.57 -19.61
N GLY A 239 11.09 13.72 -18.74
CA GLY A 239 9.79 13.05 -18.88
C GLY A 239 8.89 13.70 -19.94
N PRO A 240 8.11 12.90 -20.70
CA PRO A 240 7.15 13.44 -21.66
C PRO A 240 6.05 14.24 -20.94
N THR A 241 5.86 15.49 -21.34
CA THR A 241 4.81 16.39 -20.78
C THR A 241 3.50 16.30 -21.57
N ILE A 242 3.59 15.99 -22.87
CA ILE A 242 2.46 15.78 -23.78
C ILE A 242 2.66 14.42 -24.43
N SER A 243 1.61 13.60 -24.44
CA SER A 243 1.60 12.33 -25.17
C SER A 243 0.81 12.51 -26.46
N TYR A 244 1.44 12.22 -27.60
CA TYR A 244 0.80 12.15 -28.91
C TYR A 244 0.53 10.69 -29.27
N GLY A 245 -0.68 10.40 -29.73
CA GLY A 245 -1.09 9.09 -30.20
C GLY A 245 -1.97 9.19 -31.44
N MET A 246 -2.13 8.07 -32.14
CA MET A 246 -3.13 7.91 -33.17
C MET A 246 -4.13 6.86 -32.72
N LEU A 247 -5.42 7.19 -32.74
CA LEU A 247 -6.48 6.22 -32.55
C LEU A 247 -6.85 5.60 -33.89
N ASP A 248 -6.68 4.29 -33.99
CA ASP A 248 -7.27 3.52 -35.08
C ASP A 248 -8.73 3.26 -34.73
N VAL A 249 -9.62 4.02 -35.35
CA VAL A 249 -11.06 3.87 -35.18
C VAL A 249 -11.55 3.09 -36.38
N CYS A 250 -12.08 1.90 -36.13
CA CYS A 250 -12.49 0.97 -37.18
C CYS A 250 -13.38 1.70 -38.22
N LYS A 251 -12.91 1.73 -39.49
CA LYS A 251 -13.52 2.41 -40.65
C LYS A 251 -13.32 3.93 -40.76
N LEU A 252 -12.46 4.53 -39.95
CA LEU A 252 -12.03 5.93 -40.08
C LEU A 252 -10.50 5.99 -40.25
N PRO A 253 -9.96 7.00 -40.96
CA PRO A 253 -8.54 7.28 -40.94
C PRO A 253 -8.05 7.49 -39.49
N PRO A 254 -6.81 7.08 -39.14
CA PRO A 254 -6.28 7.27 -37.80
C PRO A 254 -6.40 8.73 -37.35
N VAL A 255 -7.03 8.95 -36.19
CA VAL A 255 -7.28 10.29 -35.66
C VAL A 255 -6.17 10.65 -34.67
N PRO A 256 -5.45 11.77 -34.84
CA PRO A 256 -4.44 12.20 -33.88
C PRO A 256 -5.11 12.62 -32.56
N VAL A 257 -4.55 12.16 -31.46
CA VAL A 257 -4.94 12.55 -30.10
C VAL A 257 -3.70 13.08 -29.40
N ALA A 258 -3.84 14.26 -28.79
CA ALA A 258 -2.85 14.82 -27.89
C ALA A 258 -3.48 14.90 -26.50
N ILE A 259 -2.87 14.23 -25.52
CA ILE A 259 -3.27 14.36 -24.12
C ILE A 259 -2.29 15.33 -23.47
N ALA A 260 -2.78 16.55 -23.20
CA ALA A 260 -2.05 17.55 -22.44
C ALA A 260 -2.51 17.48 -20.98
N GLY A 261 -1.58 17.16 -20.08
CA GLY A 261 -1.82 17.17 -18.64
C GLY A 261 -1.99 15.80 -18.00
N THR A 262 -1.79 15.78 -16.68
CA THR A 262 -1.90 14.58 -15.84
C THR A 262 -3.34 14.41 -15.35
N THR A 263 -3.83 13.17 -15.25
CA THR A 263 -5.10 12.87 -14.55
C THR A 263 -4.99 13.00 -13.04
N ARG A 264 -3.78 13.22 -12.51
CA ARG A 264 -3.55 13.32 -11.08
C ARG A 264 -3.79 14.74 -10.58
N PHE A 265 -4.98 15.02 -10.06
CA PHE A 265 -5.40 16.33 -9.54
C PHE A 265 -5.57 16.33 -8.00
N PRO A 266 -5.25 17.44 -7.30
CA PRO A 266 -4.69 18.70 -7.83
C PRO A 266 -3.18 18.59 -8.13
N ALA A 267 -2.66 19.54 -8.91
CA ALA A 267 -1.22 19.70 -9.11
C ALA A 267 -0.52 20.04 -7.78
N LEU A 268 0.70 19.51 -7.55
CA LEU A 268 1.47 19.77 -6.32
C LEU A 268 2.21 21.12 -6.35
N ALA A 269 2.38 21.71 -7.52
CA ALA A 269 2.93 23.03 -7.74
C ALA A 269 2.12 23.72 -8.84
N SER A 270 1.86 25.02 -8.69
CA SER A 270 1.30 25.85 -9.75
C SER A 270 2.30 26.02 -10.91
N GLU A 271 3.58 26.12 -10.58
CA GLU A 271 4.71 26.25 -11.50
C GLU A 271 5.83 25.29 -11.05
N PRO A 272 5.97 24.12 -11.70
CA PRO A 272 6.93 23.09 -11.27
C PRO A 272 8.37 23.39 -11.69
N ALA A 273 8.56 24.21 -12.74
CA ALA A 273 9.87 24.71 -13.11
C ALA A 273 10.22 25.90 -12.23
N LEU A 274 11.44 25.91 -11.69
CA LEU A 274 11.97 27.07 -10.98
C LEU A 274 12.31 28.14 -12.04
N GLY A 275 11.44 29.14 -12.18
CA GLY A 275 11.58 30.29 -13.07
C GLY A 275 11.01 31.54 -12.43
#